data_AF-A0A931ZJE8-F1
#
_entry.id   AF-A0A931ZJE8-F1
#
_cell.length_a   1.000
_cell.length_b   1.000
_cell.length_c   1.000
_cell.angle_alpha   90.00
_cell.angle_beta   90.00
_cell.angle_gamma   90.00
#
_symmetry.space_group_name_H-M   'P 1'
#
loop_
_entity.id
_entity.type
_entity.pdbx_description
1 polymer ?
#
loop_
_entity_poly.entity_id
_entity_poly.type
_entity_poly.pdbx_seq_one_letter_code
_entity_poly.pdbx_strand_id
1 'polypeptide(L)'
;MNITKKVILTPVVFLLSGFIFAFLDNGIEIERFDQIIQPIFFAVILTSDILLPSFRKNLIIFSCCLLVLMILIYLLQNLMIADWIGRLGFGILFITIFSYTPEIIKRGYLEKF
;
A
#
# COMPACT_ATOMS: atom_id res chain seq x y z
N MET A 1 5.07 21.15 5.90
CA MET A 1 5.05 21.26 4.43
C MET A 1 4.01 22.31 4.04
N ASN A 2 4.33 23.31 3.21
CA ASN A 2 3.34 24.29 2.75
C ASN A 2 2.21 23.59 1.99
N ILE A 3 0.97 24.03 2.19
CA ILE A 3 -0.25 23.45 1.61
C ILE A 3 -0.11 23.28 0.10
N THR A 4 0.43 24.28 -0.59
CA THR A 4 0.68 24.27 -2.05
C THR A 4 1.61 23.14 -2.48
N LYS A 5 2.67 22.85 -1.72
CA LYS A 5 3.58 21.71 -1.99
C LYS A 5 2.86 20.39 -1.78
N LYS A 6 1.98 20.29 -0.79
CA LYS A 6 1.18 19.09 -0.52
C LYS A 6 0.23 18.78 -1.69
N VAL A 7 -0.47 19.80 -2.19
CA VAL A 7 -1.42 19.65 -3.30
C VAL A 7 -0.75 19.18 -4.59
N ILE A 8 0.47 19.65 -4.88
CA ILE A 8 1.22 19.23 -6.08
C ILE A 8 1.87 17.86 -5.89
N LEU A 9 2.35 17.55 -4.68
CA LEU A 9 3.02 16.28 -4.38
C LEU A 9 2.04 15.10 -4.45
N THR A 10 0.79 15.28 -4.01
CA THR A 10 -0.24 14.22 -4.01
C THR A 10 -0.45 13.57 -5.38
N PRO A 11 -0.80 14.30 -6.46
CA PRO A 11 -1.01 13.69 -7.76
C PRO A 11 0.29 13.10 -8.34
N VAL A 12 1.45 13.71 -8.07
CA VAL A 12 2.74 13.19 -8.54
C VAL A 12 3.05 11.83 -7.92
N VAL A 13 2.96 11.72 -6.59
CA VAL A 13 3.20 10.46 -5.87
C VAL A 13 2.16 9.41 -6.25
N PHE A 14 0.89 9.80 -6.36
CA PHE A 14 -0.18 8.90 -6.78
C PHE A 14 0.02 8.35 -8.18
N LEU A 15 0.35 9.19 -9.17
CA LEU A 15 0.57 8.76 -10.55
C LEU A 15 1.80 7.86 -10.68
N LEU A 16 2.92 8.23 -10.03
CA LEU A 16 4.14 7.42 -10.06
C LEU A 16 3.93 6.05 -9.40
N SER A 17 3.30 6.03 -8.22
CA SER A 17 3.04 4.78 -7.50
C SER A 17 2.00 3.92 -8.22
N GLY A 18 0.96 4.53 -8.79
CA GLY A 18 -0.02 3.84 -9.63
C GLY A 18 0.63 3.16 -10.83
N PHE A 19 1.55 3.86 -11.51
CA PHE A 19 2.31 3.27 -12.61
C PHE A 19 3.20 2.11 -12.16
N ILE A 20 3.95 2.28 -11.06
CA ILE A 20 4.82 1.23 -10.51
C ILE A 20 4.00 -0.01 -10.14
N PHE A 21 2.89 0.15 -9.42
CA PHE A 21 2.07 -0.98 -9.02
C PHE A 21 1.37 -1.63 -10.21
N ALA A 22 0.93 -0.86 -11.20
CA ALA A 22 0.31 -1.41 -12.41
C ALA A 22 1.31 -2.25 -13.20
N PHE A 23 2.56 -1.77 -13.31
CA PHE A 23 3.64 -2.50 -13.95
C PHE A 23 4.05 -3.76 -13.17
N LEU A 24 4.07 -3.71 -11.84
CA LEU A 24 4.40 -4.87 -11.00
C LEU A 24 3.33 -5.97 -11.07
N ASP A 25 2.05 -5.58 -11.15
CA ASP A 25 0.93 -6.53 -11.10
C ASP A 25 0.60 -7.10 -12.48
N ASN A 26 0.71 -6.29 -13.54
CA ASN A 26 0.26 -6.67 -14.90
C ASN A 26 1.38 -6.65 -15.96
N GLY A 27 2.58 -6.19 -15.64
CA GLY A 27 3.66 -6.00 -16.63
C GLY A 27 3.41 -4.81 -17.55
N ILE A 28 3.79 -4.94 -18.83
CA ILE A 28 3.71 -3.84 -19.82
C ILE A 28 2.30 -3.71 -20.41
N GLU A 29 1.54 -4.81 -20.47
CA GLU A 29 0.24 -4.87 -21.14
C GLU A 29 -0.89 -4.95 -20.10
N ILE A 30 -1.80 -3.98 -20.15
CA ILE A 30 -3.02 -3.99 -19.37
C ILE A 30 -4.14 -4.42 -20.31
N GLU A 31 -4.54 -5.69 -20.22
CA GLU A 31 -5.54 -6.27 -21.12
C GLU A 31 -6.97 -5.96 -20.68
N ARG A 32 -7.20 -5.76 -19.37
CA ARG A 32 -8.53 -5.55 -18.80
C ARG A 32 -8.55 -4.48 -17.71
N PHE A 33 -9.70 -3.81 -17.55
CA PHE A 33 -9.82 -2.68 -16.61
C PHE A 33 -9.82 -3.11 -15.13
N ASP A 34 -10.30 -4.32 -14.84
CA ASP A 34 -10.30 -4.93 -13.50
C ASP A 34 -8.88 -5.11 -12.94
N GLN A 35 -7.89 -5.31 -13.81
CA GLN A 35 -6.48 -5.42 -13.47
C GLN A 35 -5.87 -4.14 -12.87
N ILE A 36 -6.51 -2.98 -13.04
CA ILE A 36 -6.00 -1.68 -12.56
C ILE A 36 -6.50 -1.37 -11.14
N ILE A 37 -7.56 -2.05 -10.68
CA ILE A 37 -8.22 -1.75 -9.41
C ILE A 37 -7.26 -1.91 -8.22
N GLN A 38 -6.54 -3.03 -8.18
CA GLN A 38 -5.61 -3.34 -7.09
C GLN A 38 -4.38 -2.41 -7.09
N PRO A 39 -3.72 -2.13 -8.24
CA PRO A 39 -2.70 -1.10 -8.35
C PRO A 39 -3.13 0.29 -7.88
N ILE A 40 -4.32 0.75 -8.29
CA ILE A 40 -4.87 2.04 -7.86
C ILE A 40 -5.07 2.04 -6.34
N PHE A 41 -5.63 0.97 -5.79
CA PHE A 41 -5.86 0.87 -4.35
C PHE A 41 -4.55 0.99 -3.57
N PHE A 42 -3.49 0.28 -4.00
CA PHE A 42 -2.16 0.38 -3.39
C PHE A 42 -1.52 1.76 -3.56
N ALA A 43 -1.72 2.41 -4.71
CA ALA A 43 -1.26 3.79 -4.93
C ALA A 43 -1.93 4.78 -3.97
N VAL A 44 -3.23 4.63 -3.70
CA VAL A 44 -3.95 5.44 -2.70
C VAL A 44 -3.38 5.19 -1.30
N ILE A 45 -3.18 3.93 -0.92
CA ILE A 45 -2.62 3.56 0.39
C ILE A 45 -1.26 4.23 0.57
N LEU A 46 -0.32 4.02 -0.37
CA LEU A 46 1.03 4.59 -0.29
C LEU A 46 1.01 6.12 -0.24
N THR A 47 0.19 6.75 -1.09
CA THR A 47 0.08 8.22 -1.13
C THR A 47 -0.48 8.76 0.19
N SER A 48 -1.50 8.11 0.76
CA SER A 48 -2.06 8.48 2.05
C SER A 48 -1.04 8.32 3.18
N ASP A 49 -0.25 7.25 3.15
CA ASP A 49 0.76 6.94 4.16
C ASP A 49 1.90 7.98 4.18
N ILE A 50 2.36 8.41 3.00
CA ILE A 50 3.39 9.43 2.85
C ILE A 50 2.89 10.80 3.32
N LEU A 51 1.65 11.15 2.99
CA LEU A 51 1.10 12.50 3.23
C LEU A 51 0.50 12.68 4.62
N LEU A 52 0.08 11.60 5.26
CA LEU A 52 -0.56 11.57 6.57
C LEU A 52 0.05 10.45 7.44
N PRO A 53 1.26 10.65 7.98
CA PRO A 53 1.93 9.63 8.80
C PRO A 53 1.14 9.20 10.04
N SER A 54 0.20 10.03 10.52
CA SER A 54 -0.71 9.69 11.61
C SER A 54 -1.65 8.51 11.29
N PHE A 55 -1.90 8.22 10.00
CA PHE A 55 -2.74 7.10 9.57
C PHE A 55 -2.01 5.76 9.54
N ARG A 56 -0.67 5.74 9.62
CA ARG A 56 0.16 4.53 9.58
C ARG A 56 -0.30 3.46 10.55
N LYS A 57 -0.51 3.86 11.80
CA LYS A 57 -0.95 2.94 12.85
C LYS A 57 -2.29 2.30 12.47
N ASN A 58 -3.21 3.09 11.90
CA ASN A 58 -4.52 2.60 11.48
C ASN A 58 -4.40 1.68 10.26
N LEU A 59 -3.51 1.97 9.30
CA LEU A 59 -3.24 1.11 8.15
C LEU A 59 -2.66 -0.24 8.57
N ILE A 60 -1.74 -0.25 9.55
CA ILE A 60 -1.19 -1.49 10.13
C ILE A 60 -2.29 -2.28 10.84
N ILE A 61 -3.09 -1.64 11.69
CA ILE A 61 -4.21 -2.30 12.38
C ILE A 61 -5.18 -2.90 11.36
N PHE A 62 -5.56 -2.12 10.35
CA PHE A 62 -6.46 -2.57 9.29
C PHE A 62 -5.89 -3.76 8.51
N SER A 63 -4.61 -3.72 8.15
CA SER A 63 -3.90 -4.84 7.52
C SER A 63 -3.91 -6.09 8.39
N CYS A 64 -3.61 -5.99 9.69
CA CYS A 64 -3.69 -7.11 10.62
C CYS A 64 -5.13 -7.67 10.70
N CYS A 65 -6.14 -6.81 10.74
CA CYS A 65 -7.55 -7.25 10.71
C CYS A 65 -7.87 -8.01 9.42
N LEU A 66 -7.40 -7.56 8.26
CA LEU A 66 -7.58 -8.27 6.99
C LEU A 66 -6.88 -9.63 7.02
N LEU A 67 -5.66 -9.72 7.54
CA LEU A 67 -4.93 -10.99 7.65
C LEU A 67 -5.60 -11.97 8.62
N VAL A 68 -6.17 -11.48 9.72
CA VAL A 68 -6.99 -12.31 10.61
C VAL A 68 -8.26 -12.78 9.90
N LEU A 69 -8.93 -11.89 9.17
CA LEU A 69 -10.11 -12.23 8.38
C LEU A 69 -9.81 -13.26 7.29
N MET A 70 -8.67 -13.14 6.62
CA MET A 70 -8.16 -14.13 5.66
C MET A 70 -8.09 -15.52 6.30
N ILE A 71 -7.53 -15.65 7.51
CA ILE A 71 -7.44 -16.92 8.22
C ILE A 71 -8.84 -17.49 8.48
N LEU A 72 -9.78 -16.67 8.94
CA LEU A 72 -11.15 -17.12 9.20
C LEU A 72 -11.84 -17.63 7.93
N ILE A 73 -11.68 -16.93 6.81
CA ILE A 73 -12.28 -17.32 5.52
C ILE A 73 -11.60 -18.56 4.94
N TYR A 74 -10.28 -18.68 5.13
CA TYR A 74 -9.53 -19.87 4.76
C TYR A 74 -10.05 -21.12 5.50
N LEU A 75 -10.36 -20.99 6.80
CA LEU A 75 -10.96 -22.08 7.59
C LEU A 75 -12.36 -22.48 7.09
N LEU A 76 -13.09 -21.56 6.45
CA LEU A 76 -14.38 -21.83 5.78
C LEU A 76 -14.21 -22.43 4.37
N GLN A 77 -13.00 -22.83 3.98
CA GLN A 77 -12.64 -23.41 2.68
C GLN A 77 -12.90 -22.50 1.47
N ASN A 78 -13.13 -21.20 1.68
CA ASN A 78 -13.28 -20.25 0.57
C ASN A 78 -11.92 -19.67 0.17
N LEU A 79 -11.14 -20.46 -0.58
CA LEU A 79 -9.75 -20.15 -0.95
C LEU A 79 -9.61 -18.88 -1.80
N MET A 80 -10.56 -18.64 -2.72
CA MET A 80 -10.50 -17.49 -3.62
C MET A 80 -10.61 -16.16 -2.86
N ILE A 81 -11.58 -16.06 -1.94
CA ILE A 81 -11.78 -14.85 -1.14
C ILE A 81 -10.64 -14.70 -0.12
N ALA A 82 -10.21 -15.81 0.48
CA ALA A 82 -9.06 -15.79 1.39
C ALA A 82 -7.82 -15.23 0.69
N ASP A 83 -7.44 -15.76 -0.47
CA ASP A 83 -6.28 -15.28 -1.22
C ASP A 83 -6.39 -13.79 -1.56
N TRP A 84 -7.56 -13.34 -2.04
CA TRP A 84 -7.76 -11.92 -2.36
C TRP A 84 -7.61 -11.00 -1.14
N ILE A 85 -8.21 -11.35 0.01
CA ILE A 85 -8.06 -10.59 1.25
C ILE A 85 -6.62 -10.65 1.79
N GLY A 86 -5.98 -11.80 1.68
CA GLY A 86 -4.58 -12.00 2.08
C GLY A 86 -3.62 -11.09 1.32
N ARG A 87 -3.76 -11.03 -0.01
CA ARG A 87 -2.97 -10.15 -0.88
C ARG A 87 -3.17 -8.68 -0.53
N LEU A 88 -4.40 -8.25 -0.25
CA LEU A 88 -4.68 -6.88 0.19
C LEU A 88 -4.06 -6.58 1.55
N GLY A 89 -4.29 -7.45 2.54
CA GLY A 89 -3.75 -7.29 3.89
C GLY A 89 -2.23 -7.21 3.88
N PHE A 90 -1.57 -8.15 3.20
CA PHE A 90 -0.12 -8.18 3.09
C PHE A 90 0.42 -6.98 2.29
N GLY A 91 -0.21 -6.63 1.17
CA GLY A 91 0.20 -5.50 0.33
C GLY A 91 0.19 -4.17 1.11
N ILE A 92 -0.88 -3.90 1.87
CA ILE A 92 -0.96 -2.71 2.74
C ILE A 92 0.15 -2.71 3.79
N LEU A 93 0.40 -3.87 4.44
CA LEU A 93 1.46 -3.99 5.45
C LEU A 93 2.82 -3.65 4.85
N PHE A 94 3.14 -4.28 3.71
CA PHE A 94 4.40 -4.14 3.03
C PHE A 94 4.66 -2.68 2.63
N ILE A 95 3.67 -2.04 2.00
CA ILE A 95 3.71 -0.63 1.62
C ILE A 95 3.99 0.26 2.84
N THR A 96 3.28 0.03 3.94
CA THR A 96 3.37 0.84 5.16
C THR A 96 4.72 0.68 5.88
N ILE A 97 5.33 -0.52 5.81
CA ILE A 97 6.66 -0.77 6.36
C ILE A 97 7.73 -0.09 5.50
N PHE A 98 7.65 -0.24 4.17
CA PHE A 98 8.62 0.36 3.24
C PHE A 98 8.59 1.89 3.24
N SER A 99 7.41 2.49 3.36
CA SER A 99 7.27 3.94 3.49
C SER A 99 7.82 4.49 4.81
N TYR A 100 7.93 3.63 5.85
CA TYR A 100 8.48 3.98 7.15
C TYR A 100 10.02 3.98 7.17
N THR A 101 10.67 3.15 6.34
CA THR A 101 12.14 3.05 6.20
C THR A 101 12.86 4.41 6.05
N PRO A 102 12.47 5.31 5.11
CA PRO A 102 13.14 6.60 4.98
C PRO A 102 12.97 7.51 6.21
N GLU A 103 11.92 7.31 7.02
CA GLU A 103 11.73 8.08 8.26
C GLU A 103 12.60 7.56 9.40
N ILE A 104 12.79 6.24 9.50
CA ILE A 104 13.74 5.62 10.45
C ILE A 104 15.16 6.14 10.18
N ILE A 105 15.58 6.20 8.92
CA ILE A 105 16.89 6.71 8.50
C ILE A 105 17.02 8.20 8.87
N LYS A 106 16.00 9.02 8.61
CA LYS A 106 16.01 10.46 8.97
C LYS A 106 16.08 10.71 10.47
N ARG A 107 15.51 9.82 11.28
CA ARG A 107 15.54 9.92 12.75
C ARG A 107 16.85 9.39 13.36
N GLY A 108 17.77 8.88 12.55
CA GLY A 108 19.11 8.46 13.00
C GLY A 108 19.13 7.10 13.70
N TYR A 109 18.10 6.27 13.56
CA TYR A 109 18.06 4.92 14.14
C TYR A 109 18.83 3.89 13.30
N LEU A 110 19.22 4.24 12.08
CA LEU A 110 20.13 3.49 11.23
C LEU A 110 21.33 4.39 10.93
N GLU A 111 22.54 3.94 11.27
CA GLU A 111 23.76 4.63 10.86
C GLU A 111 23.75 4.76 9.33
N LYS A 112 24.12 5.96 8.84
CA LYS A 112 24.36 6.18 7.40
C LYS A 112 25.52 5.27 7.00
N PHE A 113 25.23 4.14 6.39
CA PHE A 113 26.22 3.36 5.66
C PHE A 113 26.66 4.13 4.41
#